data_AF-A0A1H6G0V7-F1
#
_entry.id   AF-A0A1H6G0V7-F1
#
_cell.length_a   1.000
_cell.length_b   1.000
_cell.length_c   1.000
_cell.angle_alpha   90.00
_cell.angle_beta   90.00
_cell.angle_gamma   90.00
#
_symmetry.space_group_name_H-M   'P 1'
#
loop_
_entity.id
_entity.type
_entity.pdbx_description
1 polymer ?
#
loop_
_entity_poly.entity_id
_entity_poly.type
_entity_poly.pdbx_seq_one_letter_code
_entity_poly.pdbx_strand_id
1 'polypeptide(L)' 'MKLQRVRETMKRAIFQSNYREGDVSWVDWTLLVILLSLGVVGFIRLDNVALGSVALIAGASFAFFIAVVKSGKLTNA' A
#
# COMPACT_ATOMS: atom_id res chain seq x y z
N MET A 1 -2.67 24.63 -12.51
CA MET A 1 -3.34 24.96 -11.23
C MET A 1 -4.04 23.80 -10.52
N LYS A 2 -4.70 22.83 -11.20
CA LYS A 2 -5.37 21.69 -10.51
C LYS A 2 -4.40 20.64 -9.92
N LEU A 3 -3.28 20.36 -10.59
CA LEU A 3 -2.28 19.36 -10.16
C LEU A 3 -1.54 19.72 -8.86
N GLN A 4 -1.20 21.00 -8.66
CA GLN A 4 -0.54 21.45 -7.43
C GLN A 4 -1.47 21.31 -6.22
N ARG A 5 -2.76 21.59 -6.37
CA ARG A 5 -3.75 21.41 -5.30
C ARG A 5 -3.87 19.94 -4.90
N VAL A 6 -3.98 19.03 -5.87
CA VAL A 6 -4.02 17.58 -5.58
C VAL A 6 -2.74 17.12 -4.89
N ARG A 7 -1.57 17.60 -5.33
CA ARG A 7 -0.28 17.28 -4.70
C ARG A 7 -0.21 17.80 -3.26
N GLU A 8 -0.69 19.01 -2.98
CA GLU A 8 -0.73 19.54 -1.62
C GLU A 8 -1.75 18.83 -0.73
N THR A 9 -2.91 18.43 -1.27
CA THR A 9 -3.89 17.65 -0.51
C THR A 9 -3.38 16.24 -0.22
N MET A 10 -2.74 15.57 -1.18
CA MET A 10 -2.06 14.29 -0.95
C MET A 10 -0.94 14.42 0.08
N LYS A 11 -0.10 15.47 -0.01
CA LYS A 11 0.92 15.74 1.00
C LYS A 11 0.29 15.90 2.37
N ARG A 12 -0.75 16.73 2.53
CA ARG A 12 -1.41 16.89 3.85
C ARG A 12 -2.02 15.60 4.37
N ALA A 13 -2.68 14.80 3.53
CA ALA A 13 -3.27 13.52 3.95
C ALA A 13 -2.21 12.50 4.39
N ILE A 14 -1.07 12.44 3.69
CA ILE A 14 0.05 11.56 4.06
C ILE A 14 0.79 12.09 5.31
N PHE A 15 0.88 13.41 5.49
CA PHE A 15 1.57 14.03 6.64
C PHE A 15 0.72 14.15 7.92
N GLN A 16 -0.61 14.02 7.82
CA GLN A 16 -1.55 14.00 8.97
C GLN A 16 -2.07 12.59 9.31
N SER A 17 -1.67 11.55 8.58
CA SER A 17 -2.08 10.17 8.87
C SER A 17 -1.08 9.47 9.79
N ASN A 18 -1.56 8.47 10.55
CA ASN A 18 -0.78 7.68 11.51
C ASN A 18 0.53 7.10 10.94
N TYR A 19 0.65 6.98 9.63
CA TYR A 19 1.87 6.54 8.94
C TYR A 19 3.08 7.45 9.14
N ARG A 20 2.92 8.71 9.55
CA ARG A 20 4.07 9.59 9.82
C ARG A 20 4.84 9.17 11.07
N GLU A 21 4.15 8.65 12.08
CA GLU A 21 4.77 8.15 13.31
C GLU A 21 5.34 6.73 13.14
N GLY A 22 5.31 6.19 11.91
CA GLY A 22 5.67 4.81 11.63
C GLY A 22 4.60 3.81 12.07
N ASP A 23 3.44 4.30 12.50
CA ASP A 23 2.38 3.48 13.06
C ASP A 23 1.44 3.00 11.94
N VAL A 24 1.51 1.70 11.68
CA VAL A 24 0.74 1.03 10.62
C VAL A 24 -0.43 0.31 11.29
N SER A 25 -1.65 0.69 10.92
CA SER A 25 -2.85 0.14 11.52
C SER A 25 -2.97 -1.36 11.26
N TRP A 26 -3.60 -2.09 12.19
CA TRP A 26 -3.95 -3.50 11.99
C TRP A 26 -4.83 -3.72 10.74
N VAL A 27 -5.60 -2.70 10.33
CA VAL A 27 -6.41 -2.71 9.10
C VAL A 27 -5.53 -2.82 7.86
N ASP A 28 -4.36 -2.17 7.85
CA ASP A 28 -3.43 -2.22 6.72
C ASP A 28 -2.80 -3.61 6.58
N TRP A 29 -2.42 -4.22 7.70
CA TRP A 29 -1.95 -5.61 7.72
C TRP A 29 -3.02 -6.56 7.17
N THR A 30 -4.28 -6.34 7.54
CA THR A 30 -5.41 -7.14 7.05
C THR A 30 -5.59 -6.96 5.53
N LEU A 31 -5.52 -5.72 5.04
CA LEU A 31 -5.62 -5.42 3.61
C LEU A 31 -4.49 -6.09 2.81
N LEU A 32 -3.26 -6.07 3.34
CA LEU A 32 -2.12 -6.74 2.71
C LEU A 32 -2.36 -8.25 2.57
N VAL A 33 -2.84 -8.91 3.63
CA VAL A 33 -3.14 -10.34 3.61
C VAL A 33 -4.22 -10.66 2.57
N ILE A 34 -5.26 -9.83 2.48
CA ILE A 34 -6.32 -10.00 1.47
C ILE A 34 -5.75 -9.89 0.05
N LEU A 35 -4.92 -8.88 -0.23
CA LEU A 35 -4.31 -8.67 -1.55
C LEU A 35 -3.43 -9.86 -1.97
N LEU A 36 -2.58 -10.34 -1.06
CA LEU A 36 -1.73 -11.50 -1.32
C LEU A 36 -2.57 -12.77 -1.54
N SER A 37 -3.60 -12.98 -0.73
CA SER A 37 -4.50 -14.12 -0.85
C SER A 37 -5.25 -14.11 -2.19
N LEU A 38 -5.75 -12.94 -2.61
CA LEU A 38 -6.41 -12.77 -3.92
C LEU A 38 -5.44 -13.02 -5.07
N GLY A 39 -4.17 -12.58 -4.96
CA GLY A 39 -3.15 -12.86 -5.95
C GLY A 39 -2.86 -14.35 -6.12
N VAL A 40 -2.69 -15.06 -4.99
CA VAL A 40 -2.46 -16.51 -4.98
C VAL A 40 -3.68 -17.28 -5.49
N VAL A 41 -4.88 -16.90 -5.06
CA VAL A 41 -6.14 -17.51 -5.56
C VAL A 41 -6.33 -17.24 -7.05
N GLY A 42 -6.01 -16.03 -7.52
CA GLY A 42 -6.06 -15.68 -8.94
C GLY A 42 -5.16 -16.58 -9.80
N PHE A 43 -3.95 -16.86 -9.32
CA PHE A 43 -2.99 -17.76 -9.97
C PHE A 43 -3.42 -19.23 -9.92
N ILE A 44 -3.84 -19.72 -8.76
CA ILE A 44 -4.04 -21.16 -8.53
C ILE A 44 -5.44 -21.63 -8.95
N ARG A 45 -6.47 -20.80 -8.69
CA ARG A 45 -7.87 -21.23 -8.79
C ARG A 45 -8.59 -20.73 -10.04
N LEU A 46 -8.23 -19.54 -10.52
CA LEU A 46 -8.99 -18.86 -11.57
C LEU A 46 -8.33 -18.94 -12.95
N ASP A 47 -7.10 -19.49 -13.04
CA ASP A 47 -6.25 -19.51 -14.24
C ASP A 47 -6.15 -18.13 -14.92
N ASN A 48 -6.36 -17.08 -14.12
CA ASN A 48 -6.38 -15.70 -14.58
C ASN A 48 -5.07 -15.05 -14.13
N VAL A 49 -4.03 -15.39 -14.88
CA VAL A 49 -2.64 -14.95 -14.63
C VAL A 49 -2.55 -13.43 -14.56
N ALA A 50 -3.32 -12.71 -15.38
CA ALA A 50 -3.35 -11.25 -15.36
C ALA A 50 -3.89 -10.71 -14.03
N LEU A 51 -5.04 -11.21 -13.56
CA LEU A 51 -5.65 -10.77 -12.31
C LEU A 51 -4.79 -11.15 -11.10
N GLY A 52 -4.25 -12.38 -11.09
CA GLY A 52 -3.34 -12.87 -10.04
C GLY A 52 -2.05 -12.05 -9.97
N SER A 53 -1.46 -11.70 -11.12
CA SER A 53 -0.24 -10.89 -11.20
C SER A 53 -0.48 -9.46 -10.71
N VAL A 54 -1.58 -8.82 -11.10
CA VAL A 54 -1.92 -7.46 -10.66
C VAL A 54 -2.12 -7.41 -9.14
N ALA A 55 -2.82 -8.39 -8.57
CA ALA A 55 -3.03 -8.46 -7.13
C ALA A 55 -1.72 -8.71 -6.35
N LEU A 56 -0.82 -9.56 -6.88
CA LEU A 56 0.51 -9.77 -6.30
C LEU A 56 1.38 -8.50 -6.36
N ILE A 57 1.40 -7.80 -7.50
CA ILE A 57 2.15 -6.55 -7.64
C ILE A 57 1.62 -5.48 -6.69
N ALA A 58 0.29 -5.37 -6.56
CA ALA A 58 -0.35 -4.45 -5.62
C ALA A 58 0.00 -4.81 -4.16
N GLY A 59 -0.09 -6.09 -3.80
CA GLY A 59 0.29 -6.58 -2.47
C GLY A 59 1.76 -6.34 -2.14
N ALA A 60 2.68 -6.66 -3.06
CA ALA A 60 4.11 -6.43 -2.90
C ALA A 60 4.45 -4.94 -2.77
N SER A 61 3.83 -4.09 -3.58
CA SER A 61 4.00 -2.63 -3.52
C SER A 61 3.48 -2.06 -2.20
N PHE A 62 2.37 -2.58 -1.70
CA PHE A 62 1.79 -2.18 -0.41
C PHE A 62 2.63 -2.67 0.78
N ALA A 63 3.17 -3.89 0.73
CA ALA A 63 4.11 -4.39 1.72
C ALA A 63 5.39 -3.54 1.78
N PHE A 64 5.92 -3.16 0.61
CA PHE A 64 7.06 -2.24 0.53
C PHE A 64 6.73 -0.88 1.15
N PHE A 65 5.55 -0.32 0.87
CA PHE A 65 5.10 0.93 1.48
C PHE A 65 5.03 0.84 3.01
N ILE A 66 4.43 -0.22 3.55
CA ILE A 66 4.38 -0.50 5.00
C ILE A 66 5.80 -0.58 5.59
N ALA A 67 6.72 -1.26 4.91
CA ALA A 67 8.11 -1.38 5.35
C ALA A 67 8.82 -0.02 5.36
N VAL A 68 8.60 0.81 4.34
CA VAL A 68 9.15 2.17 4.27
C VAL A 68 8.60 3.04 5.41
N VAL A 69 7.29 2.96 5.67
CA VAL A 69 6.65 3.64 6.81
C VAL A 69 7.27 3.20 8.13
N LYS A 70 7.32 1.90 8.40
CA LYS A 70 7.91 1.37 9.64
C LYS A 70 9.40 1.68 9.79
N SER A 71 10.13 1.84 8.70
CA SER A 71 11.55 2.17 8.74
C SER A 71 11.83 3.62 9.17
N GLY A 72 10.81 4.47 9.37
CA GLY A 72 10.99 5.88 9.73
C GLY A 72 11.67 6.72 8.65
N LYS A 73 11.89 6.17 7.45
CA LYS A 73 12.51 6.89 6.32
C LYS A 73 11.64 8.05 5.82
N LEU A 74 10.33 8.00 6.06
CA LEU A 74 9.40 9.09 5.72
C LEU A 74 9.40 10.23 6.75
N THR A 75 9.95 10.00 7.95
CA THR A 75 10.02 11.00 9.03
C THR A 75 11.31 11.82 9.00
N ASN A 76 12.34 11.35 8.27
CA ASN A 76 13.66 11.99 8.16
C ASN A 76 13.89 12.70 6.79
N ALA A 77 12.83 12.97 6.02
CA ALA A 77 12.89 13.64 4.71
C ALA A 77 12.02 14.90 4.70
#